data_AF-A0AAV3NU11-F1
#
_entry.id   AF-A0AAV3NU11-F1
#
_cell.length_a   1.000
_cell.length_b   1.000
_cell.length_c   1.000
_cell.angle_alpha   90.00
_cell.angle_beta   90.00
_cell.angle_gamma   90.00
#
_symmetry.space_group_name_H-M   'P 1'
#
loop_
_entity.id
_entity.type
_entity.pdbx_description
1 polymer ?
#
loop_
_entity_poly.entity_id
_entity_poly.type
_entity_poly.pdbx_seq_one_letter_code
_entity_poly.pdbx_strand_id
1 'polypeptide(L)'
;MKVPFQGPLTMILSVLSSPALVSGLMVVRAKNPVHSVLFPIPVFRNISGLLLLLGLDFFAMIFPVVYIGAIAVSFLFVVMMFHIQIAEIHEEVLRYLPVSGIIGLIFLTSCESSSYRSRIPVITSLSAPRSSARNVRVS
;
A
#
# COMPACT_ATOMS: atom_id res chain seq x y z
N MET A 1 -10.98 -15.55 -15.91
CA MET A 1 -10.33 -14.65 -16.89
C MET A 1 -8.86 -14.53 -16.51
N LYS A 2 -7.97 -15.16 -17.29
CA LYS A 2 -6.52 -15.16 -17.07
C LYS A 2 -6.00 -13.90 -17.76
N VAL A 3 -5.65 -12.89 -16.99
CA VAL A 3 -5.06 -11.66 -17.54
C VAL A 3 -3.79 -12.01 -18.31
N PRO A 4 -3.70 -11.73 -19.63
CA PRO A 4 -2.55 -12.06 -20.45
C PRO A 4 -1.49 -10.95 -20.29
N PHE A 5 -0.86 -10.86 -19.12
CA PHE A 5 0.31 -10.00 -18.90
C PHE A 5 1.58 -10.87 -18.93
N GLN A 6 2.11 -11.09 -20.12
CA GLN A 6 3.34 -11.83 -20.32
C GLN A 6 4.47 -10.83 -20.66
N GLY A 7 5.35 -10.59 -19.69
CA GLY A 7 6.68 -9.98 -19.87
C GLY A 7 6.79 -8.49 -19.52
N PRO A 8 6.88 -7.57 -20.49
CA PRO A 8 7.38 -6.21 -20.28
C PRO A 8 6.50 -5.33 -19.38
N LEU A 9 5.18 -5.52 -19.39
CA LEU A 9 4.27 -4.69 -18.58
C LEU A 9 4.44 -4.92 -17.07
N THR A 10 4.77 -6.13 -16.62
CA THR A 10 5.02 -6.37 -15.18
C THR A 10 6.31 -5.72 -14.70
N MET A 11 7.31 -5.57 -15.58
CA MET A 11 8.54 -4.85 -15.26
C MET A 11 8.24 -3.36 -15.05
N ILE A 12 7.45 -2.76 -15.94
CA ILE A 12 7.09 -1.33 -15.86
C ILE A 12 6.28 -1.05 -14.58
N LEU A 13 5.30 -1.91 -14.25
CA LEU A 13 4.51 -1.78 -13.02
C LEU A 13 5.38 -1.88 -11.75
N SER A 14 6.38 -2.78 -11.76
CA SER A 14 7.29 -2.96 -10.62
C SER A 14 8.21 -1.75 -10.43
N VAL A 15 8.74 -1.21 -11.54
CA VAL A 15 9.60 -0.01 -11.54
C VAL A 15 8.82 1.24 -11.14
N LEU A 16 7.53 1.34 -11.45
CA LEU A 16 6.68 2.48 -11.07
C LEU A 16 6.20 2.40 -9.62
N SER A 17 6.09 1.21 -9.03
CA SER A 17 5.68 1.03 -7.64
C SER A 17 6.81 1.22 -6.63
N SER A 18 8.07 0.94 -7.00
CA SER A 18 9.21 1.04 -6.08
C SER A 18 9.43 2.45 -5.50
N PRO A 19 9.31 3.57 -6.27
CA PRO A 19 9.50 4.92 -5.74
C PRO A 19 8.32 5.36 -4.87
N ALA A 20 7.11 4.85 -5.13
CA ALA A 20 5.93 5.12 -4.32
C ALA A 20 6.08 4.58 -2.90
N LEU A 21 6.66 3.39 -2.74
CA LEU A 21 6.95 2.79 -1.43
C LEU A 21 8.04 3.57 -0.68
N VAL A 22 9.14 3.90 -1.36
CA VAL A 22 10.25 4.66 -0.76
C VAL A 22 9.75 6.02 -0.27
N SER A 23 8.95 6.71 -1.08
CA SER A 23 8.43 8.03 -0.70
C SER A 23 7.41 7.93 0.44
N GLY A 24 6.57 6.90 0.48
CA GLY A 24 5.68 6.64 1.61
C GLY A 24 6.43 6.38 2.93
N LEU A 25 7.54 5.65 2.89
CA LEU A 25 8.41 5.47 4.06
C LEU A 25 9.02 6.80 4.53
N MET A 26 9.36 7.69 3.58
CA MET A 26 9.94 9.00 3.87
C MET A 26 8.92 9.96 4.52
N VAL A 27 7.62 9.85 4.18
CA VAL A 27 6.52 10.59 4.86
C VAL A 27 6.52 10.33 6.37
N VAL A 28 6.62 9.06 6.76
CA VAL A 28 6.53 8.63 8.17
C VAL A 28 7.81 8.95 8.95
N ARG A 29 8.96 8.97 8.27
CA ARG A 29 10.28 9.23 8.90
C ARG A 29 10.60 10.71 9.08
N ALA A 30 9.92 11.61 8.39
CA ALA A 30 10.24 13.04 8.44
C ALA A 30 9.85 13.65 9.80
N LYS A 31 10.82 14.33 10.44
CA LYS A 31 10.64 15.02 11.72
C LYS A 31 9.97 16.39 11.58
N ASN A 32 10.14 17.02 10.42
CA ASN A 32 9.49 18.27 10.10
C ASN A 32 8.15 17.97 9.43
N PRO A 33 7.03 18.40 10.02
CA PRO A 33 5.70 18.01 9.56
C PRO A 33 5.38 18.58 8.17
N VAL A 34 5.95 19.75 7.84
CA VAL A 34 5.87 20.33 6.48
C VAL A 34 6.52 19.40 5.45
N HIS A 35 7.65 18.80 5.79
CA HIS A 35 8.36 17.87 4.92
C HIS A 35 7.53 16.61 4.71
N SER A 36 6.94 16.03 5.77
CA SER A 36 6.03 14.86 5.66
C SER A 36 4.87 15.08 4.68
N VAL A 37 4.31 16.28 4.59
CA VAL A 37 3.18 16.60 3.69
C VAL A 37 3.61 16.77 2.22
N LEU A 38 4.90 16.97 1.94
CA LEU A 38 5.40 17.16 0.57
C LEU A 38 5.78 15.84 -0.14
N PHE A 39 6.23 14.81 0.59
CA PHE A 39 6.52 13.46 0.04
C PHE A 39 5.36 12.70 -0.64
N PRO A 40 4.08 12.98 -0.37
CA PRO A 40 2.98 12.36 -1.09
C PRO A 40 2.91 12.76 -2.58
N ILE A 41 3.46 13.92 -2.96
CA ILE A 41 3.42 14.42 -4.36
C ILE A 41 4.03 13.41 -5.36
N PRO A 42 5.28 12.92 -5.19
CA PRO A 42 5.84 11.88 -6.05
C PRO A 42 5.07 10.55 -5.95
N VAL A 43 4.49 10.20 -4.79
CA VAL A 43 3.67 8.98 -4.65
C VAL A 43 2.45 9.03 -5.56
N PHE A 44 1.69 10.13 -5.53
CA PHE A 44 0.47 10.25 -6.34
C PHE A 44 0.75 10.37 -7.83
N ARG A 45 1.85 10.99 -8.22
CA ARG A 45 2.30 10.96 -9.62
C ARG A 45 2.57 9.54 -10.10
N ASN A 46 3.26 8.72 -9.30
CA ASN A 46 3.53 7.31 -9.65
C ASN A 46 2.22 6.49 -9.71
N ILE A 47 1.30 6.71 -8.78
CA ILE A 47 -0.02 6.04 -8.77
C ILE A 47 -0.85 6.46 -10.00
N SER A 48 -0.91 7.74 -10.35
CA SER A 48 -1.60 8.24 -11.56
C SER A 48 -1.05 7.58 -12.84
N GLY A 49 0.27 7.42 -12.95
CA GLY A 49 0.88 6.64 -14.03
C GLY A 49 0.46 5.16 -14.02
N LEU A 50 0.38 4.55 -12.82
CA LEU A 50 -0.07 3.16 -12.66
C LEU A 50 -1.52 2.96 -13.12
N LEU A 51 -2.39 3.94 -12.83
CA LEU A 51 -3.79 3.97 -13.25
C LEU A 51 -3.95 4.13 -14.76
N LEU A 52 -3.10 4.92 -15.40
CA LEU A 52 -3.06 5.05 -16.86
C LEU A 52 -2.73 3.69 -17.52
N LEU A 53 -1.73 2.96 -17.00
CA LEU A 53 -1.36 1.63 -17.51
C LEU A 53 -2.47 0.58 -17.30
N LEU A 54 -3.29 0.75 -16.27
CA LEU A 54 -4.43 -0.12 -15.99
C LEU A 54 -5.67 0.19 -16.86
N GLY A 55 -5.62 1.24 -17.69
CA GLY A 55 -6.74 1.67 -18.54
C GLY A 55 -7.82 2.46 -17.80
N LEU A 56 -7.49 3.09 -16.66
CA LEU A 56 -8.40 3.95 -15.90
C LEU A 56 -8.14 5.43 -16.24
N ASP A 57 -8.50 5.85 -17.45
CA ASP A 57 -8.24 7.21 -17.96
C ASP A 57 -8.93 8.31 -17.15
N PHE A 58 -10.21 8.13 -16.83
CA PHE A 58 -10.96 9.12 -16.05
C PHE A 58 -10.35 9.33 -14.65
N PHE A 59 -9.98 8.22 -14.00
CA PHE A 59 -9.39 8.28 -12.67
C PHE A 59 -7.96 8.86 -12.71
N ALA A 60 -7.17 8.53 -13.74
CA ALA A 60 -5.81 9.04 -13.90
C ALA A 60 -5.76 10.58 -13.98
N MET A 61 -6.78 11.22 -14.57
CA MET A 61 -6.88 12.68 -14.69
C MET A 61 -7.39 13.36 -13.41
N ILE A 62 -8.39 12.79 -12.72
CA ILE A 62 -8.96 13.38 -11.50
C ILE A 62 -8.10 13.13 -10.25
N PHE A 63 -7.38 12.00 -10.20
CA PHE A 63 -6.58 11.60 -9.05
C PHE A 63 -5.54 12.66 -8.63
N PRO A 64 -4.67 13.19 -9.51
CA PRO A 64 -3.73 14.25 -9.11
C PRO A 64 -4.44 15.55 -8.71
N VAL A 65 -5.57 15.89 -9.33
CA VAL A 65 -6.33 17.13 -9.03
C VAL A 65 -6.86 17.10 -7.59
N VAL A 66 -7.53 16.02 -7.19
CA VAL A 66 -8.09 15.93 -5.84
C VAL A 66 -6.99 15.70 -4.81
N TYR A 67 -6.00 14.84 -5.11
CA TYR A 67 -5.02 14.46 -4.11
C TYR A 67 -3.95 15.52 -3.87
N ILE A 68 -3.37 16.10 -4.93
CA ILE A 68 -2.35 17.14 -4.80
C ILE A 68 -3.04 18.51 -4.62
N GLY A 69 -4.11 18.76 -5.40
CA GLY A 69 -4.76 20.06 -5.46
C GLY A 69 -5.72 20.36 -4.31
N ALA A 70 -6.37 19.35 -3.72
CA ALA A 70 -7.27 19.56 -2.57
C ALA A 70 -6.68 18.99 -1.27
N ILE A 71 -6.32 17.71 -1.23
CA ILE A 71 -5.93 17.04 0.02
C ILE A 71 -4.56 17.53 0.52
N ALA A 72 -3.52 17.50 -0.33
CA ALA A 72 -2.16 17.87 0.09
C ALA A 72 -2.06 19.36 0.50
N VAL A 73 -2.70 20.26 -0.23
CA VAL A 73 -2.71 21.70 0.12
C VAL A 73 -3.53 21.98 1.39
N SER A 74 -4.65 21.28 1.60
CA SER A 74 -5.42 21.40 2.84
C SER A 74 -4.60 20.92 4.03
N PHE A 75 -3.85 19.83 3.85
CA PHE A 75 -2.93 19.34 4.87
C PHE A 75 -1.77 20.30 5.12
N LEU A 76 -1.22 20.93 4.08
CA LEU A 76 -0.15 21.92 4.22
C LEU A 76 -0.61 23.14 5.01
N PHE A 77 -1.84 23.60 4.78
CA PHE A 77 -2.44 24.69 5.55
C PHE A 77 -2.62 24.31 7.03
N VAL A 78 -3.23 23.16 7.30
CA VAL A 78 -3.48 22.67 8.66
C VAL A 78 -2.17 22.46 9.42
N VAL A 79 -1.17 21.86 8.78
CA VAL A 79 0.11 21.55 9.42
C VAL A 79 0.94 22.81 9.69
N MET A 80 0.86 23.83 8.83
CA MET A 80 1.59 25.09 9.06
C MET A 80 0.95 25.93 10.18
N MET A 81 -0.39 25.91 10.31
CA MET A 81 -1.07 26.53 11.45
C MET A 81 -0.76 25.82 12.76
N PHE A 82 -0.48 24.52 12.72
CA PHE A 82 -0.13 23.72 13.90
C PHE A 82 1.38 23.83 14.20
N HIS A 83 1.75 24.78 15.06
CA HIS A 83 3.10 24.87 15.59
C HIS A 83 3.36 23.76 16.63
N ILE A 84 4.21 22.77 16.30
CA ILE A 84 4.58 21.66 17.19
C ILE A 84 5.95 21.92 17.83
N GLN A 85 6.01 22.03 19.15
CA GLN A 85 7.24 22.20 19.92
C GLN A 85 7.86 20.81 20.22
N ILE A 86 8.81 20.37 19.40
CA ILE A 86 9.41 19.01 19.44
C ILE A 86 10.57 18.92 20.46
N ALA A 87 10.50 19.66 21.57
CA ALA A 87 11.68 19.95 22.39
C ALA A 87 12.03 18.94 23.50
N GLU A 88 11.17 17.97 23.83
CA GLU A 88 11.41 17.11 25.02
C GLU A 88 11.24 15.59 24.78
N ILE A 89 10.78 15.20 23.58
CA ILE A 89 10.34 13.83 23.28
C ILE A 89 11.48 12.82 23.04
N HIS A 90 12.73 13.27 23.00
CA HIS A 90 13.85 12.44 22.54
C HIS A 90 14.37 11.44 23.58
N GLU A 91 14.40 11.83 24.87
CA GLU A 91 14.86 10.95 25.95
C GLU A 91 13.90 9.77 26.19
N GLU A 92 12.60 10.02 26.03
CA GLU A 92 11.56 9.01 26.19
C GLU A 92 11.53 8.04 25.00
N VAL A 93 11.61 8.58 23.78
CA VAL A 93 11.60 7.77 22.54
C VAL A 93 12.79 6.83 22.46
N LEU A 94 13.98 7.24 22.93
CA LEU A 94 15.15 6.37 22.99
C LEU A 94 14.94 5.16 23.94
N ARG A 95 14.16 5.34 25.01
CA ARG A 95 13.80 4.25 25.95
C ARG A 95 12.73 3.31 25.39
N TYR A 96 11.86 3.76 24.49
CA TYR A 96 10.83 2.94 23.82
C TYR A 96 11.27 2.28 22.50
N LEU A 97 12.45 2.63 21.97
CA LEU A 97 13.07 1.95 20.82
C LEU A 97 13.23 0.42 20.98
N PRO A 98 13.78 -0.12 22.09
CA PRO A 98 13.93 -1.57 22.24
C PRO A 98 12.57 -2.30 22.32
N VAL A 99 11.58 -1.69 22.96
CA VAL A 99 10.22 -2.25 23.09
C VAL A 99 9.52 -2.29 21.72
N SER A 100 9.52 -1.18 20.99
CA SER A 100 8.93 -1.12 19.64
C SER A 100 9.65 -2.04 18.64
N GLY A 101 10.96 -2.27 18.80
CA GLY A 101 11.73 -3.24 18.02
C GLY A 101 11.29 -4.69 18.23
N ILE A 102 11.10 -5.13 19.48
CA ILE A 102 10.64 -6.49 19.81
C ILE A 102 9.22 -6.70 19.30
N ILE A 103 8.31 -5.74 19.54
CA ILE A 103 6.94 -5.77 19.02
C ILE A 103 6.93 -5.84 17.49
N GLY A 104 7.78 -5.03 16.83
CA GLY A 104 7.91 -5.04 15.37
C GLY A 104 8.38 -6.39 14.82
N LEU A 105 9.34 -7.03 15.48
CA LEU A 105 9.86 -8.35 15.06
C LEU A 105 8.80 -9.46 15.18
N ILE A 106 8.01 -9.45 16.24
CA ILE A 106 6.88 -10.37 16.45
C ILE A 106 5.80 -10.13 15.38
N PHE A 107 5.52 -8.86 15.07
CA PHE A 107 4.52 -8.53 14.05
C PHE A 107 4.95 -8.96 12.64
N LEU A 108 6.24 -8.81 12.30
CA LEU A 108 6.77 -9.24 10.99
C LEU A 108 6.65 -10.76 10.81
N THR A 109 7.03 -11.55 11.82
CA THR A 109 6.92 -13.01 11.77
C THR A 109 5.46 -13.48 11.71
N SER A 110 4.55 -12.79 12.39
CA SER A 110 3.11 -13.06 12.32
C SER A 110 2.49 -12.70 10.96
N CYS A 111 2.86 -11.55 10.39
CA CYS A 111 2.35 -11.09 9.10
C CYS A 111 2.74 -12.04 7.96
N GLU A 112 3.95 -12.61 8.02
CA GLU A 112 4.44 -13.57 7.03
C GLU A 112 3.58 -14.85 6.96
N SER A 113 3.11 -15.34 8.11
CA SER A 113 2.20 -16.49 8.17
C SER A 113 0.83 -16.22 7.53
N SER A 114 0.34 -14.97 7.56
CA SER A 114 -0.96 -14.60 6.98
C SER A 114 -0.93 -14.61 5.44
N SER A 115 0.19 -14.22 4.83
CA SER A 115 0.35 -14.16 3.38
C SER A 115 0.38 -15.54 2.71
N TYR A 116 0.84 -16.58 3.42
CA TYR A 116 0.81 -17.96 2.94
C TYR A 116 -0.61 -18.56 2.92
N ARG A 117 -1.49 -18.15 3.84
CA ARG A 117 -2.84 -18.72 3.98
C ARG A 117 -3.76 -18.41 2.79
N SER A 118 -3.55 -17.28 2.11
CA SER A 118 -4.38 -16.81 0.99
C SER A 118 -4.12 -17.56 -0.34
N ARG A 119 -2.99 -18.27 -0.49
CA ARG A 119 -2.69 -19.05 -1.71
C ARG A 119 -3.29 -20.46 -1.76
N ILE A 120 -3.84 -20.96 -0.64
CA ILE A 120 -4.32 -22.34 -0.47
C ILE A 120 -5.83 -22.60 -0.78
N PRO A 121 -6.74 -21.61 -0.92
CA PRO A 121 -8.16 -21.90 -1.19
C PRO A 121 -8.44 -22.23 -2.68
N VAL A 122 -7.53 -21.94 -3.60
CA VAL A 122 -7.76 -22.12 -5.06
C VAL A 122 -7.48 -23.55 -5.55
N ILE A 123 -6.64 -24.32 -4.88
CA ILE A 123 -6.34 -25.72 -5.29
C ILE A 123 -7.36 -26.71 -4.71
N THR A 124 -8.04 -26.35 -3.61
CA THR A 124 -9.01 -27.24 -2.92
C THR A 124 -10.38 -27.31 -3.60
N SER A 125 -10.76 -26.33 -4.44
CA SER A 125 -12.04 -26.36 -5.18
C SER A 125 -11.98 -27.17 -6.49
N LEU A 126 -10.80 -27.62 -6.92
CA LEU A 126 -10.63 -28.47 -8.11
C LEU A 126 -10.47 -29.97 -7.78
N SER A 127 -10.40 -30.33 -6.50
CA SER A 127 -10.46 -31.71 -6.01
C SER A 127 -11.81 -32.06 -5.36
N ALA A 128 -12.87 -31.30 -5.66
CA ALA A 128 -14.22 -31.77 -5.38
C ALA A 128 -14.49 -33.00 -6.28
N PRO A 129 -14.65 -34.22 -5.73
CA PRO A 129 -15.03 -35.35 -6.55
C PRO A 129 -16.39 -35.02 -7.17
N ARG A 130 -16.41 -34.96 -8.50
CA ARG A 130 -17.60 -34.92 -9.37
C ARG A 130 -18.35 -36.25 -9.26
N SER A 131 -18.75 -36.61 -8.04
CA SER A 131 -19.32 -37.89 -7.61
C SER A 131 -20.74 -37.75 -7.05
N SER A 132 -21.34 -36.56 -7.13
CA SER A 132 -22.72 -36.33 -6.71
C SER A 132 -23.56 -35.65 -7.80
N ALA A 133 -23.36 -36.08 -9.05
CA ALA A 133 -24.25 -35.75 -10.17
C ALA A 133 -24.67 -37.00 -10.98
N ARG A 134 -24.33 -38.21 -10.48
CA ARG A 134 -24.64 -39.49 -11.14
C ARG A 134 -25.87 -40.21 -10.55
N ASN A 135 -26.47 -39.72 -9.46
CA ASN A 135 -27.52 -40.44 -8.74
C ASN A 135 -28.89 -39.73 -8.70
N VAL A 136 -29.28 -39.07 -9.80
CA VAL A 136 -30.64 -38.51 -9.98
C VAL A 136 -31.22 -38.98 -11.33
N ARG A 137 -30.94 -40.23 -11.71
CA ARG A 137 -31.56 -40.91 -12.86
C ARG A 137 -32.08 -42.31 -12.51
N VAL A 138 -32.46 -42.55 -11.25
CA VAL A 138 -33.09 -43.81 -10.83
C VAL A 138 -33.92 -43.59 -9.56
N SER A 139 -35.09 -42.99 -9.71
CA SER A 139 -36.31 -43.23 -8.91
C SER A 139 -37.47 -42.49 -9.54
#